data_AF-A0A7C8QKX2-F1
#
_entry.id   AF-A0A7C8QKX2-F1
#
_cell.length_a   1.000
_cell.length_b   1.000
_cell.length_c   1.000
_cell.angle_alpha   90.00
_cell.angle_beta   90.00
_cell.angle_gamma   90.00
#
_symmetry.space_group_name_H-M   'P 1'
#
loop_
_entity.id
_entity.type
_entity.pdbx_description
1 polymer ?
#
loop_
_entity_poly.entity_id
_entity_poly.type
_entity_poly.pdbx_seq_one_letter_code
_entity_poly.pdbx_strand_id
1 'polypeptide(L)'
;MSTYPYTKTFWFLSSDSLIINMDLDLETHILSKKRLGNLMLRNHAVIPPESIIKTFKRQNADDIQLIITQDTKSVKSDSFIIRRRKDEMGWGKKKHKGGKKGATMFGYYLLDLWFDPLYRFYHFKEGETSALEHLIQWHPTVLAKLAIIPQRVMLSYPVAAGGNSPANKKKGDKDAKPTNEGEEIRAKYAGTGFESGDFVVHFEKCGDVDKNKACMKEFERYWKMTEKYKKPEKKAGKAKGKPVA
;
A
#
# COMPACT_ATOMS: atom_id res chain seq x y z
N MET A 1 2.12 11.22 12.45
CA MET A 1 0.76 11.09 13.04
C MET A 1 0.47 12.14 14.12
N SER A 2 1.45 12.51 14.95
CA SER A 2 1.29 13.50 16.03
C SER A 2 0.87 14.90 15.59
N THR A 3 1.43 15.41 14.49
CA THR A 3 1.11 16.75 13.95
C THR A 3 -0.30 16.86 13.37
N TYR A 4 -0.86 15.74 12.92
CA TYR A 4 -2.18 15.70 12.27
C TYR A 4 -3.12 14.79 13.07
N PRO A 5 -3.58 15.21 14.27
CA PRO A 5 -4.31 14.33 15.20
C PRO A 5 -5.69 13.92 14.70
N TYR A 6 -6.29 14.66 13.76
CA TYR A 6 -7.64 14.39 13.23
C TYR A 6 -7.65 13.54 11.94
N THR A 7 -6.48 13.19 11.39
CA THR A 7 -6.39 12.40 10.16
C THR A 7 -6.83 10.96 10.38
N LYS A 8 -7.91 10.53 9.72
CA LYS A 8 -8.45 9.16 9.81
C LYS A 8 -7.53 8.11 9.18
N THR A 9 -6.84 8.49 8.11
CA THR A 9 -6.09 7.56 7.27
C THR A 9 -4.76 8.21 6.88
N PHE A 10 -3.67 7.50 7.10
CA PHE A 10 -2.36 7.85 6.57
C PHE A 10 -2.01 6.83 5.49
N TRP A 11 -1.68 7.30 4.30
CA TRP A 11 -1.15 6.48 3.23
C TRP A 11 0.32 6.84 3.05
N PHE A 12 1.21 5.88 3.32
CA PHE A 12 2.60 5.97 2.96
C PHE A 12 2.77 5.45 1.53
N LEU A 13 3.53 6.19 0.73
CA LEU A 13 3.87 5.84 -0.64
C LEU A 13 5.33 6.23 -0.88
N SER A 14 6.12 5.27 -1.36
CA SER A 14 7.54 5.47 -1.67
C SER A 14 7.74 6.49 -2.80
N SER A 15 8.90 7.16 -2.80
CA SER A 15 9.24 8.22 -3.75
C SER A 15 9.43 7.72 -5.18
N ASP A 16 9.69 6.43 -5.36
CA ASP A 16 9.76 5.73 -6.63
C ASP A 16 8.39 5.19 -7.09
N SER A 17 7.31 5.86 -6.70
CA SER A 17 5.95 5.53 -7.10
C SER A 17 5.23 6.73 -7.68
N LEU A 18 4.34 6.49 -8.64
CA LEU A 18 3.56 7.52 -9.31
C LEU A 18 2.08 7.17 -9.28
N ILE A 19 1.25 8.06 -8.75
CA ILE A 19 -0.21 7.98 -8.86
C ILE A 19 -0.57 8.34 -10.32
N ILE A 20 -1.01 7.34 -11.09
CA ILE A 20 -1.35 7.51 -12.50
C ILE A 20 -2.82 7.82 -12.68
N ASN A 21 -3.70 7.13 -11.96
CA ASN A 21 -5.13 7.29 -12.12
C ASN A 21 -5.70 8.22 -11.05
N MET A 22 -5.69 9.53 -11.32
CA MET A 22 -6.25 10.54 -10.42
C MET A 22 -7.78 10.65 -10.49
N ASP A 23 -8.44 9.90 -11.39
CA ASP A 23 -9.91 9.79 -11.44
C ASP A 23 -10.45 8.84 -10.35
N LEU A 24 -9.59 8.03 -9.72
CA LEU A 24 -9.96 7.12 -8.64
C LEU A 24 -9.91 7.82 -7.28
N ASP A 25 -11.03 7.76 -6.57
CA ASP A 25 -11.11 8.16 -5.17
C ASP A 25 -10.66 7.01 -4.25
N LEU A 26 -9.76 7.32 -3.30
CA LEU A 26 -9.16 6.32 -2.41
C LEU A 26 -10.21 5.62 -1.52
N GLU A 27 -11.27 6.32 -1.12
CA GLU A 27 -12.33 5.76 -0.26
C GLU A 27 -13.14 4.70 -1.02
N THR A 28 -13.58 5.03 -2.23
CA THR A 28 -14.36 4.10 -3.08
C THR A 28 -13.50 2.98 -3.66
N HIS A 29 -12.22 3.25 -3.96
CA HIS A 29 -11.30 2.30 -4.56
C HIS A 29 -10.78 1.25 -3.56
N ILE A 30 -10.50 1.66 -2.31
CA ILE A 30 -9.87 0.81 -1.29
C ILE A 30 -10.61 0.84 0.06
N LEU A 31 -10.83 2.01 0.65
CA LEU A 31 -11.05 2.12 2.11
C LEU A 31 -12.47 1.79 2.58
N SER A 32 -13.48 1.93 1.71
CA SER A 32 -14.87 1.71 2.11
C SER A 32 -15.07 0.27 2.57
N LYS A 33 -15.86 0.07 3.64
CA LYS A 33 -16.05 -1.24 4.29
C LYS A 33 -16.39 -2.36 3.30
N LYS A 34 -17.33 -2.09 2.39
CA LYS A 34 -17.78 -3.05 1.37
C LYS A 34 -16.63 -3.37 0.40
N ARG A 35 -15.91 -2.35 -0.06
CA ARG A 35 -14.79 -2.53 -1.00
C ARG A 35 -13.64 -3.28 -0.36
N LEU A 36 -13.16 -2.82 0.79
CA LEU A 36 -12.08 -3.47 1.54
C LEU A 36 -12.46 -4.91 1.88
N GLY A 37 -13.70 -5.14 2.32
CA GLY A 37 -14.21 -6.48 2.62
C GLY A 37 -14.08 -7.47 1.46
N ASN A 38 -14.24 -7.00 0.22
CA ASN A 38 -14.08 -7.80 -1.00
C ASN A 38 -12.63 -7.92 -1.47
N LEU A 39 -11.76 -6.96 -1.09
CA LEU A 39 -10.34 -6.97 -1.47
C LEU A 39 -9.48 -7.81 -0.53
N MET A 40 -9.86 -7.91 0.75
CA MET A 40 -9.08 -8.61 1.76
C MET A 40 -8.88 -10.09 1.42
N LEU A 41 -7.63 -10.49 1.22
CA LEU A 41 -7.25 -11.88 1.08
C LEU A 41 -7.34 -12.58 2.44
N ARG A 42 -8.31 -13.48 2.60
CA ARG A 42 -8.55 -14.24 3.84
C ARG A 42 -7.98 -15.64 3.73
N ASN A 43 -7.53 -16.20 4.85
CA ASN A 43 -6.85 -17.49 4.87
C ASN A 43 -5.63 -17.54 3.94
N HIS A 44 -4.95 -16.40 3.82
CA HIS A 44 -3.94 -16.17 2.81
C HIS A 44 -2.55 -16.13 3.44
N ALA A 45 -1.57 -16.81 2.84
CA ALA A 45 -0.21 -16.87 3.36
C ALA A 45 0.43 -15.48 3.45
N VAL A 46 0.95 -15.12 4.63
CA VAL A 46 1.60 -13.82 4.87
C VAL A 46 2.93 -13.73 4.12
N ILE A 47 3.66 -14.84 4.02
CA ILE A 47 4.84 -14.97 3.17
C ILE A 47 4.53 -15.96 2.03
N PRO A 48 4.68 -15.52 0.77
CA PRO A 48 4.64 -16.38 -0.41
C PRO A 48 5.75 -17.44 -0.55
N PRO A 49 5.54 -18.50 -1.35
CA PRO A 49 4.25 -19.06 -1.77
C PRO A 49 3.58 -19.85 -0.65
N GLU A 50 4.37 -20.37 0.29
CA GLU A 50 3.92 -21.10 1.47
C GLU A 50 4.37 -20.40 2.75
N SER A 51 3.40 -20.12 3.63
CA SER A 51 3.65 -19.71 5.00
C SER A 51 2.68 -20.43 5.91
N ILE A 52 3.20 -20.89 7.06
CA ILE A 52 2.39 -21.47 8.14
C ILE A 52 1.41 -20.41 8.67
N ILE A 53 1.84 -19.14 8.68
CA ILE A 53 1.03 -18.03 9.17
C ILE A 53 0.20 -17.46 8.03
N LYS A 54 -1.12 -17.47 8.23
CA LYS A 54 -2.12 -17.00 7.28
C LYS A 54 -2.96 -15.88 7.89
N THR A 55 -3.49 -15.00 7.04
CA THR A 55 -4.50 -14.03 7.45
C THR A 55 -5.75 -14.72 7.97
N PHE A 56 -6.48 -14.05 8.87
CA PHE A 56 -7.62 -14.67 9.54
C PHE A 56 -8.78 -14.94 8.57
N LYS A 57 -9.34 -16.16 8.64
CA LYS A 57 -10.51 -16.59 7.85
C LYS A 57 -11.73 -15.69 8.03
N ARG A 58 -11.94 -15.15 9.23
CA ARG A 58 -13.12 -14.35 9.60
C ARG A 58 -12.70 -12.97 10.09
N GLN A 59 -12.05 -12.21 9.20
CA GLN A 59 -11.64 -10.84 9.50
C GLN A 59 -12.62 -9.83 8.91
N ASN A 60 -13.05 -8.88 9.74
CA ASN A 60 -13.97 -7.81 9.38
C ASN A 60 -13.20 -6.56 8.94
N ALA A 61 -13.65 -5.93 7.85
CA ALA A 61 -13.02 -4.73 7.29
C ALA A 61 -13.03 -3.51 8.24
N ASP A 62 -13.94 -3.49 9.22
CA ASP A 62 -14.00 -2.43 10.25
C ASP A 62 -12.90 -2.56 11.31
N ASP A 63 -12.34 -3.75 11.50
CA ASP A 63 -11.28 -4.01 12.47
C ASP A 63 -9.88 -3.80 11.89
N ILE A 64 -9.78 -3.62 10.57
CA ILE A 64 -8.53 -3.42 9.84
C ILE A 64 -7.98 -2.02 10.04
N GLN A 65 -6.70 -1.96 10.40
CA GLN A 65 -5.97 -0.72 10.64
C GLN A 65 -4.64 -0.65 9.88
N LEU A 66 -4.15 -1.75 9.31
CA LEU A 66 -3.03 -1.80 8.38
C LEU A 66 -3.49 -2.45 7.08
N ILE A 67 -3.32 -1.77 5.94
CA ILE A 67 -3.60 -2.31 4.62
C ILE A 67 -2.32 -2.27 3.81
N ILE A 68 -1.90 -3.42 3.29
CA ILE A 68 -0.71 -3.57 2.45
C ILE A 68 -1.00 -4.46 1.25
N THR A 69 -0.11 -4.41 0.27
CA THR A 69 -0.09 -5.35 -0.85
C THR A 69 0.96 -6.43 -0.66
N GLN A 70 0.84 -7.51 -1.42
CA GLN A 70 1.81 -8.59 -1.48
C GLN A 70 2.01 -9.00 -2.94
N ASP A 71 3.26 -9.24 -3.34
CA ASP A 71 3.60 -9.75 -4.67
C ASP A 71 3.82 -11.27 -4.64
N THR A 72 4.60 -11.81 -5.58
CA THR A 72 4.95 -13.24 -5.60
C THR A 72 5.97 -13.63 -4.55
N LYS A 73 6.63 -12.68 -3.88
CA LYS A 73 7.79 -12.89 -3.01
C LYS A 73 7.58 -12.43 -1.57
N SER A 74 7.00 -11.26 -1.36
CA SER A 74 6.94 -10.61 -0.06
C SER A 74 5.71 -9.72 0.06
N VAL A 75 5.40 -9.31 1.30
CA VAL A 75 4.58 -8.10 1.49
C VAL A 75 5.36 -6.87 1.03
N LYS A 76 4.69 -5.75 0.77
CA LYS A 76 5.32 -4.51 0.31
C LYS A 76 5.20 -3.39 1.33
N SER A 77 6.35 -2.89 1.79
CA SER A 77 6.47 -1.70 2.65
C SER A 77 6.44 -0.39 1.85
N ASP A 78 6.60 -0.46 0.53
CA ASP A 78 6.67 0.73 -0.35
C ASP A 78 5.34 1.47 -0.49
N SER A 79 4.22 0.80 -0.16
CA SER A 79 2.92 1.44 -0.05
C SER A 79 2.07 0.72 0.98
N PHE A 80 1.71 1.44 2.03
CA PHE A 80 0.81 0.93 3.06
C PHE A 80 -0.09 2.02 3.61
N ILE A 81 -1.25 1.60 4.10
CA ILE A 81 -2.24 2.49 4.68
C ILE A 81 -2.44 2.13 6.14
N ILE A 82 -2.31 3.13 7.01
CA ILE A 82 -2.68 3.05 8.42
C ILE A 82 -4.02 3.77 8.63
N ARG A 83 -5.02 3.05 9.12
CA ARG A 83 -6.35 3.59 9.46
C ARG A 83 -6.50 3.71 10.98
N ARG A 84 -6.99 4.86 11.41
CA ARG A 84 -7.47 5.08 12.77
C ARG A 84 -8.94 4.70 12.86
N ARG A 85 -9.29 3.97 13.92
CA ARG A 85 -10.71 3.70 14.19
C ARG A 85 -11.38 4.91 14.83
N LYS A 86 -12.70 4.96 14.74
CA LYS A 86 -13.51 6.06 15.31
C LYS A 86 -13.37 6.16 16.83
N ASP A 87 -13.22 5.05 17.53
CA ASP A 87 -13.01 4.96 18.98
C ASP A 87 -11.60 5.40 19.43
N GLU A 88 -10.63 5.38 18.51
CA GLU A 88 -9.27 5.92 18.74
C GLU A 88 -9.19 7.43 18.52
N MET A 89 -10.08 7.98 17.70
CA MET A 89 -10.14 9.42 17.47
C MET A 89 -10.77 10.07 18.70
N GLY A 90 -9.98 10.79 19.50
CA GLY A 90 -10.36 11.40 20.79
C GLY A 90 -11.52 12.41 20.77
N TRP A 91 -12.23 12.54 19.66
CA TRP A 91 -13.45 13.32 19.51
C TRP A 91 -14.66 12.42 19.22
N GLY A 92 -15.31 12.01 20.30
CA GLY A 92 -16.59 11.32 20.30
C GLY A 92 -17.23 11.50 21.67
N LYS A 93 -18.36 12.20 21.73
CA LYS A 93 -19.13 12.42 22.95
C LYS A 93 -19.73 11.10 23.44
N LYS A 94 -18.95 10.26 24.12
CA LYS A 94 -19.40 9.29 25.12
C LYS A 94 -18.23 8.99 26.03
N LYS A 95 -18.24 9.60 27.22
CA LYS A 95 -17.53 9.04 28.37
C LYS A 95 -18.13 7.65 28.56
N HIS A 96 -17.50 6.59 28.05
CA HIS A 96 -17.73 5.28 28.63
C HIS A 96 -17.29 5.40 30.08
N LYS A 97 -18.25 5.34 31.03
CA LYS A 97 -17.93 5.16 32.45
C LYS A 97 -17.07 3.90 32.56
N GLY A 98 -15.76 4.08 32.77
CA GLY A 98 -14.78 2.99 32.89
C GLY A 98 -13.87 2.74 31.69
N GLY A 99 -14.07 3.39 30.54
CA GLY A 99 -13.17 3.25 29.38
C GLY A 99 -12.15 4.39 29.31
N LYS A 100 -10.84 4.08 29.33
CA LYS A 100 -9.79 5.07 29.04
C LYS A 100 -10.05 5.70 27.66
N LYS A 101 -10.26 7.03 27.59
CA LYS A 101 -10.30 7.78 26.32
C LYS A 101 -9.01 7.51 25.54
N GLY A 102 -9.11 7.08 24.28
CA GLY A 102 -7.94 6.96 23.38
C GLY A 102 -7.03 5.75 23.62
N ALA A 103 -7.55 4.63 24.13
CA ALA A 103 -6.73 3.50 24.56
C ALA A 103 -6.18 2.61 23.44
N THR A 104 -6.59 2.79 22.19
CA THR A 104 -6.02 2.03 21.07
C THR A 104 -5.34 3.01 20.13
N MET A 105 -4.04 2.81 19.94
CA MET A 105 -3.16 3.67 19.16
C MET A 105 -2.41 2.77 18.18
N PHE A 106 -3.13 1.88 17.48
CA PHE A 106 -2.50 0.83 16.68
C PHE A 106 -1.43 1.38 15.74
N GLY A 107 -1.70 2.50 15.07
CA GLY A 107 -0.72 3.13 14.18
C GLY A 107 0.56 3.58 14.90
N TYR A 108 0.45 4.12 16.13
CA TYR A 108 1.64 4.45 16.93
C TYR A 108 2.34 3.20 17.42
N TYR A 109 1.60 2.24 17.97
CA TYR A 109 2.16 0.96 18.40
C TYR A 109 2.92 0.24 17.29
N LEU A 110 2.33 0.16 16.08
CA LEU A 110 2.96 -0.44 14.91
C LEU A 110 4.25 0.29 14.55
N LEU A 111 4.21 1.62 14.49
CA LEU A 111 5.39 2.42 14.12
C LEU A 111 6.46 2.37 15.20
N ASP A 112 6.11 2.45 16.49
CA ASP A 112 7.06 2.32 17.59
C ASP A 112 7.76 0.96 17.55
N LEU A 113 7.01 -0.12 17.29
CA LEU A 113 7.55 -1.47 17.15
C LEU A 113 8.44 -1.60 15.91
N TRP A 114 8.02 -1.06 14.77
CA TRP A 114 8.76 -1.17 13.51
C TRP A 114 10.01 -0.28 13.48
N PHE A 115 10.00 0.84 14.19
CA PHE A 115 11.14 1.75 14.35
C PHE A 115 12.02 1.42 15.56
N ASP A 116 11.67 0.41 16.36
CA ASP A 116 12.46 0.02 17.52
C ASP A 116 13.90 -0.35 17.10
N PRO A 117 14.93 0.14 17.83
CA PRO A 117 16.33 -0.18 17.57
C PRO A 117 16.61 -1.66 17.35
N LEU A 118 15.92 -2.56 18.07
CA LEU A 118 16.10 -4.01 17.91
C LEU A 118 15.75 -4.48 16.51
N TYR A 119 14.68 -3.98 15.89
CA TYR A 119 14.32 -4.34 14.53
C TYR A 119 15.15 -3.58 13.49
N ARG A 120 15.49 -2.30 13.76
CA ARG A 120 16.26 -1.48 12.83
C ARG A 120 17.73 -1.90 12.71
N PHE A 121 18.32 -2.35 13.80
CA PHE A 121 19.71 -2.82 13.82
C PHE A 121 19.82 -4.33 13.61
N TYR A 122 18.70 -5.06 13.55
CA TYR A 122 18.71 -6.43 13.08
C TYR A 122 18.97 -6.45 11.57
N HIS A 123 19.94 -7.25 11.14
CA HIS A 123 20.34 -7.39 9.74
C HIS A 123 19.36 -8.25 8.94
N PHE A 124 18.13 -7.77 8.79
CA PHE A 124 17.12 -8.39 7.94
C PHE A 124 17.58 -8.39 6.47
N LYS A 125 17.32 -9.49 5.75
CA LYS A 125 17.75 -9.67 4.36
C LYS A 125 17.20 -8.60 3.41
N GLU A 126 15.92 -8.29 3.52
CA GLU A 126 15.23 -7.27 2.70
C GLU A 126 14.87 -6.03 3.54
N GLY A 127 15.71 -5.66 4.52
CA GLY A 127 15.56 -4.44 5.31
C GLY A 127 14.22 -4.34 6.05
N GLU A 128 13.57 -3.18 5.96
CA GLU A 128 12.31 -2.92 6.67
C GLU A 128 11.15 -3.82 6.24
N THR A 129 11.16 -4.33 4.99
CA THR A 129 10.14 -5.27 4.50
C THR A 129 10.19 -6.56 5.29
N SER A 130 11.37 -7.16 5.42
CA SER A 130 11.57 -8.37 6.22
C SER A 130 11.30 -8.13 7.71
N ALA A 131 11.60 -6.93 8.23
CA ALA A 131 11.20 -6.56 9.59
C ALA A 131 9.67 -6.55 9.74
N LEU A 132 8.94 -5.95 8.80
CA LEU A 132 7.47 -5.93 8.79
C LEU A 132 6.89 -7.35 8.68
N GLU A 133 7.46 -8.22 7.84
CA GLU A 133 7.05 -9.63 7.75
C GLU A 133 7.24 -10.38 9.05
N HIS A 134 8.34 -10.11 9.77
CA HIS A 134 8.54 -10.65 11.10
C HIS A 134 7.44 -10.17 12.06
N LEU A 135 7.14 -8.86 12.07
CA LEU A 135 6.08 -8.31 12.91
C LEU A 135 4.73 -8.97 12.62
N ILE A 136 4.36 -9.12 11.36
CA ILE A 136 3.08 -9.71 10.96
C ILE A 136 3.00 -11.19 11.36
N GLN A 137 4.07 -11.96 11.22
CA GLN A 137 4.04 -13.39 11.52
C GLN A 137 4.04 -13.69 13.01
N TRP A 138 4.82 -12.94 13.79
CA TRP A 138 5.11 -13.27 15.19
C TRP A 138 4.34 -12.41 16.19
N HIS A 139 3.67 -11.35 15.77
CA HIS A 139 2.83 -10.51 16.64
C HIS A 139 1.36 -10.59 16.20
N PRO A 140 0.55 -11.46 16.83
CA PRO A 140 -0.87 -11.62 16.49
C PRO A 140 -1.68 -10.33 16.57
N THR A 141 -1.25 -9.37 17.41
CA THR A 141 -1.81 -8.03 17.52
C THR A 141 -1.69 -7.22 16.22
N VAL A 142 -0.61 -7.41 15.47
CA VAL A 142 -0.41 -6.80 14.14
C VAL A 142 -1.21 -7.56 13.09
N LEU A 143 -1.12 -8.89 13.07
CA LEU A 143 -1.85 -9.73 12.11
C LEU A 143 -3.37 -9.52 12.19
N ALA A 144 -3.93 -9.37 13.39
CA ALA A 144 -5.37 -9.14 13.60
C ALA A 144 -5.87 -7.81 13.00
N LYS A 145 -4.96 -6.88 12.73
CA LYS A 145 -5.25 -5.55 12.17
C LYS A 145 -4.84 -5.42 10.71
N LEU A 146 -4.22 -6.45 10.15
CA LEU A 146 -3.72 -6.50 8.79
C LEU A 146 -4.78 -6.92 7.77
N ALA A 147 -4.86 -6.18 6.67
CA ALA A 147 -5.43 -6.63 5.41
C ALA A 147 -4.34 -6.70 4.35
N ILE A 148 -4.18 -7.85 3.73
CA ILE A 148 -3.47 -7.97 2.45
C ILE A 148 -4.51 -7.82 1.35
N ILE A 149 -4.26 -6.92 0.40
CA ILE A 149 -5.09 -6.70 -0.78
C ILE A 149 -4.31 -7.00 -2.06
N PRO A 150 -4.98 -7.19 -3.21
CA PRO A 150 -4.30 -7.52 -4.46
C PRO A 150 -3.36 -6.40 -4.88
N GLN A 151 -2.15 -6.77 -5.29
CA GLN A 151 -1.07 -5.84 -5.61
C GLN A 151 -1.52 -4.68 -6.51
N ARG A 152 -2.08 -4.97 -7.69
CA ARG A 152 -2.46 -3.96 -8.69
C ARG A 152 -3.51 -2.93 -8.24
N VAL A 153 -4.21 -3.20 -7.14
CA VAL A 153 -5.17 -2.23 -6.59
C VAL A 153 -4.45 -1.00 -6.03
N MET A 154 -3.27 -1.17 -5.44
CA MET A 154 -2.55 -0.07 -4.78
C MET A 154 -1.12 0.12 -5.31
N LEU A 155 -0.52 -0.88 -5.97
CA LEU A 155 0.91 -0.90 -6.28
C LEU A 155 1.24 -1.75 -7.51
N SER A 156 0.96 -1.28 -8.72
CA SER A 156 1.27 -2.02 -9.96
C SER A 156 2.71 -1.86 -10.41
N TYR A 157 3.29 -2.88 -11.05
CA TYR A 157 4.67 -2.82 -11.53
C TYR A 157 4.74 -2.54 -13.02
N PRO A 158 5.59 -1.62 -13.47
CA PRO A 158 5.88 -1.49 -14.88
C PRO A 158 6.73 -2.70 -15.34
N VAL A 159 6.72 -2.96 -16.64
CA VAL A 159 7.41 -4.14 -17.19
C VAL A 159 8.92 -4.07 -16.91
N ALA A 160 9.57 -2.90 -17.02
CA ALA A 160 11.01 -2.82 -16.75
C ALA A 160 11.38 -2.92 -15.26
N ALA A 161 10.45 -2.66 -14.32
CA ALA A 161 10.71 -2.91 -12.90
C ALA A 161 10.42 -4.37 -12.47
N GLY A 162 10.11 -5.26 -13.43
CA GLY A 162 9.88 -6.68 -13.16
C GLY A 162 8.41 -7.06 -13.02
N GLY A 163 7.48 -6.21 -13.48
CA GLY A 163 6.08 -6.59 -13.67
C GLY A 163 5.95 -7.69 -14.74
N ASN A 164 5.33 -8.80 -14.38
CA ASN A 164 5.05 -9.89 -15.29
C ASN A 164 4.00 -9.45 -16.33
N SER A 165 4.42 -9.30 -17.57
CA SER A 165 3.53 -9.20 -18.74
C SER A 165 3.19 -10.61 -19.24
N PRO A 166 2.04 -10.85 -19.93
CA PRO A 166 1.79 -12.11 -20.63
C PRO A 166 2.97 -12.58 -21.50
N ALA A 167 3.74 -11.63 -22.05
CA ALA A 167 4.94 -11.88 -22.85
C ALA A 167 6.17 -12.36 -22.06
N ASN A 168 6.19 -12.19 -20.73
CA ASN A 168 7.32 -12.48 -19.84
C ASN A 168 7.05 -13.64 -18.86
N LYS A 169 5.96 -14.41 -19.04
CA LYS A 169 5.73 -15.63 -18.25
C LYS A 169 6.89 -16.62 -18.48
N LYS A 170 7.77 -16.78 -17.49
CA LYS A 170 8.73 -17.88 -17.50
C LYS A 170 7.95 -19.20 -17.47
N LYS A 171 8.11 -20.03 -18.49
CA LYS A 171 7.69 -21.45 -18.47
C LYS A 171 8.49 -22.13 -17.35
N GLY A 172 7.87 -22.37 -16.18
CA GLY A 172 8.56 -23.10 -15.12
C GLY A 172 7.97 -23.02 -13.72
N ASP A 173 7.18 -21.99 -13.39
CA ASP A 173 6.43 -22.04 -12.12
C ASP A 173 5.34 -23.10 -12.27
N LYS A 174 5.52 -24.23 -11.58
CA LYS A 174 4.46 -25.20 -11.36
C LYS A 174 3.47 -24.53 -10.42
N ASP A 175 2.53 -23.77 -10.98
CA ASP A 175 1.49 -23.10 -10.22
C ASP A 175 0.75 -24.14 -9.38
N ALA A 176 0.97 -24.13 -8.07
CA ALA A 176 0.13 -24.88 -7.15
C ALA A 176 -1.30 -24.42 -7.38
N LYS A 177 -2.22 -25.36 -7.62
CA LYS A 177 -3.62 -25.03 -7.87
C LYS A 177 -4.15 -24.22 -6.68
N PRO A 178 -4.75 -23.03 -6.91
CA PRO A 178 -5.21 -22.18 -5.83
C PRO A 178 -6.21 -22.95 -4.95
N THR A 179 -5.97 -22.96 -3.65
CA THR A 179 -6.75 -23.75 -2.69
C THR A 179 -7.92 -22.97 -2.10
N ASN A 180 -7.95 -21.65 -2.30
CA ASN A 180 -9.02 -20.76 -1.87
C ASN A 180 -9.11 -19.51 -2.77
N GLU A 181 -10.22 -18.78 -2.65
CA GLU A 181 -10.51 -17.55 -3.42
C GLU A 181 -9.42 -16.48 -3.25
N GLY A 182 -8.82 -16.36 -2.06
CA GLY A 182 -7.71 -15.43 -1.80
C GLY A 182 -6.45 -15.77 -2.61
N GLU A 183 -6.12 -17.05 -2.72
CA GLU A 183 -4.99 -17.54 -3.53
C GLU A 183 -5.26 -17.39 -5.03
N GLU A 184 -6.50 -17.59 -5.48
CA GLU A 184 -6.90 -17.35 -6.88
C GLU A 184 -6.76 -15.86 -7.24
N ILE A 185 -7.29 -14.97 -6.40
CA ILE A 185 -7.16 -13.53 -6.57
C ILE A 185 -5.68 -13.14 -6.55
N ARG A 186 -4.88 -13.70 -5.63
CA ARG A 186 -3.45 -13.41 -5.61
C ARG A 186 -2.75 -13.89 -6.87
N ALA A 187 -2.98 -15.12 -7.32
CA ALA A 187 -2.37 -15.64 -8.56
C ALA A 187 -2.70 -14.76 -9.77
N LYS A 188 -3.87 -14.11 -9.76
CA LYS A 188 -4.28 -13.16 -10.79
C LYS A 188 -3.49 -11.85 -10.76
N TYR A 189 -3.11 -11.32 -9.59
CA TYR A 189 -2.56 -9.96 -9.47
C TYR A 189 -1.12 -9.88 -8.96
N ALA A 190 -0.60 -10.90 -8.28
CA ALA A 190 0.74 -10.89 -7.69
C ALA A 190 1.83 -10.87 -8.77
N GLY A 191 2.72 -9.89 -8.66
CA GLY A 191 3.81 -9.64 -9.60
C GLY A 191 3.33 -9.26 -10.99
N THR A 192 2.04 -9.00 -11.21
CA THR A 192 1.53 -8.67 -12.55
C THR A 192 1.89 -7.23 -12.94
N GLY A 193 2.15 -7.07 -14.23
CA GLY A 193 2.45 -5.78 -14.83
C GLY A 193 1.25 -4.83 -14.75
N PHE A 194 1.55 -3.54 -14.78
CA PHE A 194 0.60 -2.45 -14.90
C PHE A 194 -0.35 -2.66 -16.08
N GLU A 195 -1.64 -2.43 -15.86
CA GLU A 195 -2.61 -2.26 -16.95
C GLU A 195 -3.29 -0.88 -16.88
N SER A 196 -3.88 -0.49 -18.01
CA SER A 196 -4.61 0.77 -18.11
C SER A 196 -5.72 0.85 -17.07
N GLY A 197 -5.73 1.92 -16.29
CA GLY A 197 -6.70 2.16 -15.21
C GLY A 197 -6.18 1.85 -13.81
N ASP A 198 -5.02 1.19 -13.68
CA ASP A 198 -4.38 0.96 -12.38
C ASP A 198 -4.06 2.27 -11.66
N PHE A 199 -4.14 2.23 -10.33
CA PHE A 199 -4.09 3.44 -9.50
C PHE A 199 -2.69 4.05 -9.41
N VAL A 200 -1.69 3.20 -9.14
CA VAL A 200 -0.31 3.58 -8.90
C VAL A 200 0.62 2.65 -9.67
N VAL A 201 1.67 3.22 -10.25
CA VAL A 201 2.84 2.46 -10.72
C VAL A 201 3.97 2.61 -9.72
N HIS A 202 4.68 1.52 -9.43
CA HIS A 202 5.83 1.49 -8.52
C HIS A 202 7.05 0.91 -9.21
N PHE A 203 8.18 1.59 -9.04
CA PHE A 203 9.42 1.33 -9.75
C PHE A 203 10.46 0.63 -8.85
N GLU A 204 10.07 -0.47 -8.18
CA GLU A 204 10.80 -1.24 -7.10
C GLU A 204 12.30 -1.50 -7.35
N LYS A 205 12.79 -1.43 -8.58
CA LYS A 205 14.18 -1.73 -8.96
C LYS A 205 14.89 -0.60 -9.68
N CYS A 206 14.33 0.60 -9.62
CA CYS A 206 14.81 1.76 -10.35
C CYS A 206 15.74 2.68 -9.53
N GLY A 207 16.45 2.12 -8.55
CA GLY A 207 17.53 2.77 -7.80
C GLY A 207 18.94 2.25 -8.12
N ASP A 208 19.05 1.27 -9.02
CA ASP A 208 20.32 0.64 -9.41
C ASP A 208 20.92 1.37 -10.63
N VAL A 209 22.18 1.81 -10.52
CA VAL A 209 22.81 2.82 -11.42
C VAL A 209 22.75 2.40 -12.89
N ASP A 210 22.88 1.11 -13.18
CA ASP A 210 22.86 0.57 -14.55
C ASP A 210 21.44 0.40 -15.11
N LYS A 211 20.42 0.24 -14.25
CA LYS A 211 19.01 0.11 -14.65
C LYS A 211 18.31 1.48 -14.83
N ASN A 212 18.94 2.55 -14.37
CA ASN A 212 18.36 3.89 -14.33
C ASN A 212 17.93 4.43 -15.70
N LYS A 213 18.62 4.13 -16.82
CA LYS A 213 18.19 4.65 -18.14
C LYS A 213 16.86 4.05 -18.61
N ALA A 214 16.68 2.74 -18.44
CA ALA A 214 15.43 2.07 -18.79
C ALA A 214 14.28 2.53 -17.88
N CYS A 215 14.57 2.64 -16.59
CA CYS A 215 13.64 3.14 -15.58
C CYS A 215 13.21 4.59 -15.83
N MET A 216 14.13 5.50 -16.15
CA MET A 216 13.80 6.90 -16.46
C MET A 216 12.93 7.01 -17.71
N LYS A 217 13.24 6.23 -18.76
CA LYS A 217 12.41 6.19 -19.97
C LYS A 217 11.00 5.67 -19.69
N GLU A 218 10.87 4.65 -18.84
CA GLU A 218 9.54 4.19 -18.40
C GLU A 218 8.84 5.21 -17.51
N PHE A 219 9.55 5.83 -16.56
CA PHE A 219 9.00 6.89 -15.72
C PHE A 219 8.43 8.02 -16.57
N GLU A 220 9.18 8.52 -17.55
CA GLU A 220 8.70 9.53 -18.50
C GLU A 220 7.45 9.08 -19.26
N ARG A 221 7.38 7.80 -19.64
CA ARG A 221 6.21 7.23 -20.31
C ARG A 221 4.97 7.29 -19.42
N TYR A 222 5.08 6.89 -18.16
CA TYR A 222 3.95 6.95 -17.21
C TYR A 222 3.62 8.38 -16.78
N TRP A 223 4.63 9.23 -16.66
CA TRP A 223 4.46 10.66 -16.38
C TRP A 223 3.66 11.35 -17.47
N LYS A 224 3.90 11.04 -18.75
CA LYS A 224 3.08 11.56 -19.86
C LYS A 224 1.60 11.21 -19.73
N MET A 225 1.27 10.06 -19.13
CA MET A 225 -0.12 9.66 -18.90
C MET A 225 -0.83 10.55 -17.86
N THR A 226 -0.08 11.18 -16.95
CA THR A 226 -0.65 12.07 -15.93
C THR A 226 -0.85 13.50 -16.44
N GLU A 227 -0.30 13.84 -17.61
CA GLU A 227 -0.40 15.19 -18.17
C GLU A 227 -1.83 15.62 -18.47
N LYS A 228 -2.73 14.68 -18.73
CA LYS A 228 -4.16 14.96 -18.89
C LYS A 228 -4.79 15.60 -17.64
N TYR A 229 -4.19 15.45 -16.46
CA TYR A 229 -4.65 16.05 -15.22
C TYR A 229 -3.99 17.40 -14.91
N LYS A 230 -2.99 17.83 -15.68
CA LYS A 230 -2.36 19.14 -15.49
C LYS A 230 -3.41 20.21 -15.75
N LYS A 231 -3.67 21.05 -14.75
CA LYS A 231 -4.49 22.26 -14.95
C LYS A 231 -3.75 23.16 -15.95
N PRO A 232 -4.46 23.77 -16.92
CA PRO A 232 -3.83 24.77 -17.78
C PRO A 232 -3.30 25.90 -16.90
N GLU A 233 -2.02 26.25 -17.07
CA GLU A 233 -1.46 27.42 -16.41
C GLU A 233 -2.30 28.63 -16.79
N LYS A 234 -2.93 29.28 -15.79
CA LYS A 234 -3.54 30.58 -16.02
C LYS A 234 -2.41 31.50 -16.43
N LYS A 235 -2.37 31.90 -17.71
CA LYS A 235 -1.50 32.99 -18.17
C LYS A 235 -1.70 34.15 -17.20
N ALA A 236 -0.66 34.51 -16.46
CA ALA A 236 -0.70 35.64 -15.56
C ALA A 236 -1.10 36.87 -16.39
N GLY A 237 -2.35 37.30 -16.27
CA GLY A 237 -2.81 38.53 -16.87
C GLY A 237 -1.93 39.63 -16.30
N LYS A 238 -1.19 40.32 -17.17
CA LYS A 238 -0.44 41.52 -16.81
C LYS A 238 -1.39 42.44 -16.03
N ALA A 239 -1.22 42.53 -14.72
CA ALA A 239 -1.85 43.56 -13.93
C ALA A 239 -1.33 44.88 -14.49
N LYS A 240 -2.17 45.59 -15.25
CA LYS A 240 -1.91 46.98 -15.63
C LYS A 240 -1.98 47.80 -14.36
N GLY A 241 -0.87 47.90 -13.64
CA GLY A 241 -0.70 48.90 -12.59
C GLY A 241 -0.80 50.28 -13.25
N LYS A 242 -1.86 51.03 -12.96
CA LYS A 242 -1.85 52.48 -13.17
C LYS A 242 -0.87 53.07 -12.15
N PRO A 243 0.11 53.88 -12.54
CA PRO A 243 0.87 54.66 -11.59
C PRO A 243 -0.09 55.69 -10.97
N VAL A 244 -0.19 55.68 -9.65
CA VAL A 244 -0.80 56.78 -8.90
C VAL A 244 0.25 57.88 -8.85
N ALA A 245 -0.08 59.03 -9.44
CA ALA A 245 0.59 60.30 -9.24
C ALA A 245 -0.40 61.21 -8.51
#